data_AF-A0A8H4V264-F1
#
_entry.id   AF-A0A8H4V264-F1
#
_cell.length_a   1.000
_cell.length_b   1.000
_cell.length_c   1.000
_cell.angle_alpha   90.00
_cell.angle_beta   90.00
_cell.angle_gamma   90.00
#
_symmetry.space_group_name_H-M   'P 1'
#
loop_
_entity.id
_entity.type
_entity.pdbx_description
1 polymer ?
#
loop_
_entity_poly.entity_id
_entity_poly.type
_entity_poly.pdbx_seq_one_letter_code
_entity_poly.pdbx_strand_id
1 'polypeptide(L)'
;MEPPSKKPRKLMEDSDSDSDSDSQGVSVAVGADFKINEEYARRFEYNKKREERQQLEAKLGKSSTSRKPANGDEASDEEESSDEEDEDEDGELATEALDSEIFATLNAIRSKDPRVYDKDVKFYSEVTESEIPGAQEKKTEKPMYLRDYHRQNLLNGVAAEEVDDTPKTFAQEQADLKKNILKEMQDAANEASSDEEEDGDFLVAKSKPDIGEATQKKSEVELDVENA
;
A
#
# COMPACT_ATOMS: atom_id res chain seq x y z
N MET A 1 -24.13 51.51 -33.93
CA MET A 1 -22.79 50.90 -34.03
C MET A 1 -22.88 49.51 -33.42
N GLU A 2 -22.87 48.48 -34.25
CA GLU A 2 -22.77 47.08 -33.81
C GLU A 2 -21.31 46.70 -33.58
N PRO A 3 -20.98 45.87 -32.57
CA PRO A 3 -19.61 45.39 -32.35
C PRO A 3 -19.26 44.18 -33.24
N PRO A 4 -17.97 43.98 -33.60
CA PRO A 4 -17.56 42.95 -34.56
C PRO A 4 -17.52 41.53 -33.96
N SER A 5 -18.03 40.55 -34.70
CA SER A 5 -18.02 39.12 -34.37
C SER A 5 -16.61 38.51 -34.38
N LYS A 6 -16.18 37.86 -33.30
CA LYS A 6 -14.92 37.10 -33.24
C LYS A 6 -15.20 35.61 -33.44
N LYS A 7 -14.61 35.01 -34.48
CA LYS A 7 -14.56 33.54 -34.67
C LYS A 7 -13.36 32.98 -33.91
N PRO A 8 -13.46 31.84 -33.19
CA PRO A 8 -12.31 31.23 -32.54
C PRO A 8 -11.40 30.56 -33.59
N ARG A 9 -10.08 30.76 -33.46
CA ARG A 9 -9.06 30.06 -34.25
C ARG A 9 -8.87 28.67 -33.65
N LYS A 10 -9.04 27.61 -34.45
CA LYS A 10 -8.56 26.26 -34.09
C LYS A 10 -7.03 26.28 -34.18
N LEU A 11 -6.36 26.10 -33.05
CA LEU A 11 -4.91 25.90 -32.96
C LEU A 11 -4.66 24.68 -32.08
N MET A 12 -4.99 23.50 -32.60
CA MET A 12 -4.53 22.19 -32.12
C MET A 12 -4.70 21.21 -33.28
N GLU A 13 -3.76 21.26 -34.23
CA GLU A 13 -3.50 20.16 -35.16
C GLU A 13 -1.98 20.19 -35.38
N ASP A 14 -1.35 19.02 -35.36
CA ASP A 14 0.09 18.72 -35.50
C ASP A 14 0.98 18.89 -34.26
N SER A 15 0.92 17.86 -33.39
CA SER A 15 2.11 17.35 -32.71
C SER A 15 2.01 15.83 -32.71
N ASP A 16 2.26 15.22 -33.87
CA ASP A 16 2.64 13.81 -33.96
C ASP A 16 3.96 13.66 -33.20
N SER A 17 3.83 13.24 -31.93
CA SER A 17 4.96 12.80 -31.14
C SER A 17 5.24 11.35 -31.54
N ASP A 18 6.16 11.18 -32.49
CA ASP A 18 6.80 9.91 -32.81
C ASP A 18 7.29 9.25 -31.50
N SER A 19 6.51 8.30 -31.01
CA SER A 19 6.92 7.41 -29.95
C SER A 19 7.77 6.32 -30.59
N ASP A 20 9.06 6.62 -30.78
CA ASP A 20 10.09 5.63 -31.07
C ASP A 20 10.12 4.62 -29.91
N SER A 21 9.30 3.58 -30.06
CA SER A 21 9.40 2.38 -29.25
C SER A 21 10.66 1.67 -29.73
N ASP A 22 11.76 1.85 -29.00
CA ASP A 22 12.90 0.94 -29.03
C ASP A 22 12.42 -0.45 -28.58
N SER A 23 11.74 -1.13 -29.50
CA SER A 23 11.31 -2.50 -29.38
C SER A 23 12.56 -3.36 -29.48
N GLN A 24 13.20 -3.54 -28.33
CA GLN A 24 14.23 -4.54 -28.13
C GLN A 24 13.55 -5.92 -28.01
N GLY A 25 12.81 -6.29 -29.05
CA GLY A 25 12.02 -7.50 -29.15
C GLY A 25 12.62 -8.47 -30.15
N VAL A 26 12.85 -9.70 -29.72
CA VAL A 26 13.20 -10.82 -30.60
C VAL A 26 12.11 -10.93 -31.69
N SER A 27 12.48 -10.76 -32.96
CA SER A 27 11.58 -10.93 -34.09
C SER A 27 11.22 -12.41 -34.23
N VAL A 28 10.10 -12.82 -33.61
CA VAL A 28 9.60 -14.18 -33.75
C VAL A 28 8.96 -14.34 -35.13
N ALA A 29 9.32 -15.42 -35.83
CA ALA A 29 8.89 -15.68 -37.19
C ALA A 29 7.35 -15.66 -37.32
N VAL A 30 6.86 -14.82 -38.25
CA VAL A 30 5.45 -14.65 -38.60
C VAL A 30 4.94 -15.97 -39.17
N GLY A 31 4.29 -16.78 -38.36
CA GLY A 31 3.80 -18.10 -38.76
C GLY A 31 3.47 -19.07 -37.61
N ALA A 32 3.81 -18.73 -36.37
CA ALA A 32 3.28 -19.42 -35.20
C ALA A 32 1.94 -18.80 -34.80
N ASP A 33 0.89 -19.62 -34.66
CA ASP A 33 -0.42 -19.19 -34.18
C ASP A 33 -0.31 -18.77 -32.70
N PHE A 34 -0.01 -17.49 -32.46
CA PHE A 34 0.05 -16.94 -31.11
C PHE A 34 -1.36 -16.75 -30.56
N LYS A 35 -1.68 -17.52 -29.51
CA LYS A 35 -2.93 -17.36 -28.77
C LYS A 35 -2.68 -16.43 -27.58
N ILE A 36 -3.20 -15.22 -27.68
CA ILE A 36 -3.15 -14.24 -26.59
C ILE A 36 -4.10 -14.71 -25.49
N ASN A 37 -3.64 -14.72 -24.25
CA ASN A 37 -4.50 -14.97 -23.11
C ASN A 37 -5.35 -13.73 -22.83
N GLU A 38 -6.59 -13.75 -23.32
CA GLU A 38 -7.56 -12.66 -23.14
C GLU A 38 -7.86 -12.36 -21.66
N GLU A 39 -7.86 -13.37 -20.80
CA GLU A 39 -8.11 -13.16 -19.36
C GLU A 39 -6.98 -12.38 -18.70
N TYR A 40 -5.73 -12.68 -19.08
CA TYR A 40 -4.57 -11.94 -18.59
C TYR A 40 -4.55 -10.51 -19.10
N ALA A 41 -4.84 -10.29 -20.39
CA ALA A 41 -4.89 -8.95 -20.98
C ALA A 41 -5.90 -8.06 -20.26
N ARG A 42 -7.13 -8.56 -20.02
CA ARG A 42 -8.17 -7.81 -19.29
C ARG A 42 -7.76 -7.47 -17.85
N ARG A 43 -7.16 -8.42 -17.12
CA ARG A 43 -6.68 -8.18 -15.74
C ARG A 43 -5.51 -7.20 -15.71
N PHE A 44 -4.60 -7.30 -16.67
CA PHE A 44 -3.46 -6.41 -16.80
C PHE A 44 -3.90 -4.98 -17.08
N GLU A 45 -4.80 -4.78 -18.04
CA GLU A 45 -5.38 -3.46 -18.35
C GLU A 45 -6.06 -2.85 -17.13
N TYR A 46 -6.88 -3.62 -16.41
CA TYR A 46 -7.56 -3.15 -15.21
C TYR A 46 -6.59 -2.73 -14.11
N ASN A 47 -5.59 -3.58 -13.81
CA ASN A 47 -4.59 -3.27 -12.80
C ASN A 47 -3.73 -2.08 -13.20
N LYS A 48 -3.32 -1.99 -14.47
CA LYS A 48 -2.50 -0.90 -14.97
C LYS A 48 -3.26 0.43 -14.95
N LYS A 49 -4.53 0.43 -15.33
CA LYS A 49 -5.40 1.61 -15.25
C LYS A 49 -5.60 2.08 -13.81
N ARG A 50 -5.76 1.15 -12.86
CA ARG A 50 -5.87 1.47 -11.43
C ARG A 50 -4.58 2.04 -10.86
N GLU A 51 -3.43 1.45 -11.21
CA GLU A 51 -2.11 1.92 -10.82
C GLU A 51 -1.83 3.32 -11.37
N GLU A 52 -2.13 3.57 -12.65
CA GLU A 52 -1.97 4.87 -13.28
C GLU A 52 -2.87 5.92 -12.62
N ARG A 53 -4.14 5.60 -12.34
CA ARG A 53 -5.06 6.50 -11.62
C ARG A 53 -4.51 6.86 -10.24
N GLN A 54 -4.05 5.87 -9.47
CA GLN A 54 -3.45 6.10 -8.16
C GLN A 54 -2.17 6.92 -8.26
N GLN A 55 -1.36 6.69 -9.29
CA GLN A 55 -0.15 7.46 -9.50
C GLN A 55 -0.45 8.92 -9.89
N LEU A 56 -1.47 9.15 -10.71
CA LEU A 56 -1.95 10.50 -11.06
C LEU A 56 -2.56 11.19 -9.85
N GLU A 57 -3.34 10.50 -9.03
CA GLU A 57 -3.89 11.01 -7.78
C GLU A 57 -2.79 11.34 -6.76
N ALA A 58 -1.78 10.49 -6.62
CA ALA A 58 -0.64 10.79 -5.75
C ALA A 58 0.18 12.00 -6.25
N LYS A 59 0.36 12.13 -7.56
CA LYS A 59 1.11 13.25 -8.18
C LYS A 59 0.31 14.57 -8.17
N LEU A 60 -0.97 14.50 -8.50
CA LEU A 60 -1.84 15.66 -8.72
C LEU A 60 -2.76 15.95 -7.54
N GLY A 61 -3.35 14.94 -6.90
CA GLY A 61 -4.24 15.09 -5.74
C GLY A 61 -3.54 15.67 -4.50
N LYS A 62 -2.26 15.37 -4.27
CA LYS A 62 -1.47 15.99 -3.20
C LYS A 62 -1.02 17.43 -3.50
N SER A 63 -1.08 17.88 -4.76
CA SER A 63 -0.57 19.18 -5.21
C SER A 63 -1.64 20.14 -5.76
N SER A 64 -2.85 19.64 -6.02
CA SER A 64 -4.01 20.40 -6.54
C SER A 64 -4.98 20.86 -5.46
N THR A 65 -5.06 20.19 -4.31
CA THR A 65 -5.84 20.67 -3.15
C THR A 65 -5.25 21.92 -2.49
N SER A 66 -3.98 22.26 -2.78
CA SER A 66 -3.38 23.55 -2.38
C SER A 66 -3.61 24.67 -3.42
N ARG A 67 -4.17 24.38 -4.59
CA ARG A 67 -4.44 25.37 -5.64
C ARG A 67 -5.82 25.17 -6.23
N LYS A 68 -6.83 25.58 -5.45
CA LYS A 68 -8.20 25.86 -5.90
C LYS A 68 -8.17 26.79 -7.13
N PRO A 69 -8.58 26.37 -8.33
CA PRO A 69 -8.94 27.31 -9.38
C PRO A 69 -10.38 27.73 -9.12
N ALA A 70 -10.58 29.00 -8.76
CA ALA A 70 -11.87 29.63 -8.92
C ALA A 70 -12.19 29.66 -10.42
N ASN A 71 -13.11 28.80 -10.89
CA ASN A 71 -14.12 29.07 -11.94
C ASN A 71 -14.67 27.77 -12.54
N GLY A 72 -15.97 27.55 -12.37
CA GLY A 72 -16.86 27.20 -13.49
C GLY A 72 -17.14 25.72 -13.80
N ASP A 73 -18.21 25.23 -13.16
CA ASP A 73 -19.34 24.48 -13.75
C ASP A 73 -19.24 22.98 -14.12
N GLU A 74 -20.32 22.31 -13.71
CA GLU A 74 -20.93 21.07 -14.23
C GLU A 74 -20.28 19.70 -13.94
N ALA A 75 -20.70 19.08 -12.84
CA ALA A 75 -21.52 17.85 -12.84
C ALA A 75 -21.59 17.28 -11.42
N SER A 76 -22.79 17.37 -10.84
CA SER A 76 -23.18 16.72 -9.59
C SER A 76 -23.17 15.20 -9.79
N ASP A 77 -22.18 14.54 -9.20
CA ASP A 77 -22.34 13.21 -8.61
C ASP A 77 -21.69 13.32 -7.23
N GLU A 78 -22.50 13.85 -6.31
CA GLU A 78 -22.20 13.97 -4.90
C GLU A 78 -22.13 12.56 -4.30
N GLU A 79 -21.00 11.88 -4.54
CA GLU A 79 -20.52 10.89 -3.60
C GLU A 79 -20.17 11.67 -2.33
N GLU A 80 -21.13 11.67 -1.41
CA GLU A 80 -21.01 12.12 -0.03
C GLU A 80 -19.93 11.23 0.64
N SER A 81 -18.68 11.51 0.29
CA SER A 81 -17.54 11.20 1.13
C SER A 81 -17.74 12.08 2.35
N SER A 82 -18.46 11.53 3.33
CA SER A 82 -18.46 12.01 4.71
C SER A 82 -17.02 11.89 5.19
N ASP A 83 -16.21 12.86 4.79
CA ASP A 83 -14.95 13.18 5.42
C ASP A 83 -15.36 13.50 6.86
N GLU A 84 -14.90 12.69 7.80
CA GLU A 84 -14.96 12.99 9.23
C GLU A 84 -14.03 14.18 9.46
N GLU A 85 -14.38 15.34 8.92
CA GLU A 85 -13.78 16.61 9.26
C GLU A 85 -14.28 16.99 10.65
N ASP A 86 -13.36 17.43 11.50
CA ASP A 86 -13.63 17.98 12.83
C ASP A 86 -14.40 19.33 12.74
N GLU A 87 -15.48 19.41 11.95
CA GLU A 87 -16.29 20.62 11.75
C GLU A 87 -17.08 21.02 13.01
N ASP A 88 -17.22 20.12 13.98
CA ASP A 88 -17.95 20.35 15.23
C ASP A 88 -17.09 20.95 16.36
N GLU A 89 -15.78 21.18 16.15
CA GLU A 89 -14.89 21.64 17.23
C GLU A 89 -14.98 23.16 17.51
N ASP A 90 -15.48 23.96 16.55
CA ASP A 90 -15.62 25.43 16.69
C ASP A 90 -17.02 25.90 17.14
N GLY A 91 -17.95 24.97 17.39
CA GLY A 91 -19.34 25.25 17.78
C GLY A 91 -19.55 25.62 19.26
N GLU A 92 -18.49 25.73 20.05
CA GLU A 92 -18.59 25.82 21.52
C GLU A 92 -19.31 27.10 22.03
N LEU A 93 -19.37 28.15 21.20
CA LEU A 93 -20.05 29.41 21.51
C LEU A 93 -21.54 29.43 21.14
N ALA A 94 -22.07 28.38 20.50
CA ALA A 94 -23.48 28.26 20.13
C ALA A 94 -24.36 27.90 21.35
N THR A 95 -24.39 28.81 22.34
CA THR A 95 -25.13 28.62 23.59
C THR A 95 -26.51 29.30 23.53
N GLU A 96 -27.53 28.67 24.12
CA GLU A 96 -28.88 29.24 24.22
C GLU A 96 -28.88 30.60 24.95
N ALA A 97 -27.97 30.78 25.91
CA ALA A 97 -27.79 32.04 26.62
C ALA A 97 -27.35 33.16 25.68
N LEU A 98 -26.34 32.92 24.84
CA LEU A 98 -25.86 33.89 23.84
C LEU A 98 -26.94 34.18 22.79
N ASP A 99 -27.65 33.15 22.33
CA ASP A 99 -28.76 33.31 21.38
C ASP A 99 -29.88 34.18 21.94
N SER A 100 -30.26 33.98 23.21
CA SER A 100 -31.27 34.81 23.88
C SER A 100 -30.84 36.28 23.98
N GLU A 101 -29.55 36.50 24.20
CA GLU A 101 -28.93 37.82 24.27
C GLU A 101 -28.94 38.49 22.89
N ILE A 102 -28.59 37.75 21.82
CA ILE A 102 -28.71 38.17 20.42
C ILE A 102 -30.15 38.54 20.05
N PHE A 103 -31.15 37.74 20.46
CA PHE A 103 -32.55 38.09 20.19
C PHE A 103 -32.99 39.35 20.94
N ALA A 104 -32.52 39.55 22.18
CA ALA A 104 -32.80 40.75 22.94
C ALA A 104 -32.20 42.00 22.28
N THR A 105 -30.98 41.92 21.75
CA THR A 105 -30.35 43.05 21.05
C THR A 105 -31.07 43.38 19.75
N LEU A 106 -31.44 42.36 18.96
CA LEU A 106 -32.20 42.54 17.72
C LEU A 106 -33.55 43.20 18.00
N ASN A 107 -34.23 42.82 19.09
CA ASN A 107 -35.48 43.44 19.49
C ASN A 107 -35.29 44.90 19.92
N ALA A 108 -34.22 45.23 20.65
CA ALA A 108 -33.89 46.61 21.03
C ALA A 108 -33.58 47.50 19.81
N ILE A 109 -32.91 46.95 18.80
CA ILE A 109 -32.66 47.64 17.52
C ILE A 109 -33.97 47.88 16.77
N ARG A 110 -34.83 46.86 16.68
CA ARG A 110 -36.12 46.95 15.98
C ARG A 110 -37.07 47.95 16.64
N SER A 111 -37.08 48.01 17.97
CA SER A 111 -37.91 48.94 18.75
C SER A 111 -37.28 50.33 18.88
N LYS A 112 -36.04 50.53 18.39
CA LYS A 112 -35.28 51.79 18.49
C LYS A 112 -35.09 52.27 19.92
N ASP A 113 -34.73 51.36 20.83
CA ASP A 113 -34.42 51.70 22.21
C ASP A 113 -33.21 52.67 22.25
N PRO A 114 -33.30 53.82 22.95
CA PRO A 114 -32.19 54.78 23.09
C PRO A 114 -30.90 54.16 23.64
N ARG A 115 -30.99 53.04 24.38
CA ARG A 115 -29.83 52.31 24.92
C ARG A 115 -28.88 51.79 23.84
N VAL A 116 -29.38 51.50 22.64
CA VAL A 116 -28.57 50.99 21.51
C VAL A 116 -27.57 52.03 21.00
N TYR A 117 -27.85 53.32 21.22
CA TYR A 117 -26.99 54.42 20.79
C TYR A 117 -25.97 54.85 21.85
N ASP A 118 -26.08 54.31 23.05
CA ASP A 118 -25.14 54.57 24.13
C ASP A 118 -23.91 53.68 23.97
N LYS A 119 -22.72 54.30 23.96
CA LYS A 119 -21.45 53.59 23.75
C LYS A 119 -21.00 52.83 24.99
N ASP A 120 -21.54 53.18 26.15
CA ASP A 120 -21.15 52.61 27.43
C ASP A 120 -22.00 51.36 27.79
N VAL A 121 -23.04 51.06 27.01
CA VAL A 121 -23.92 49.91 27.23
C VAL A 121 -23.41 48.69 26.47
N LYS A 122 -23.13 47.61 27.20
CA LYS A 122 -22.84 46.28 26.64
C LYS A 122 -24.10 45.43 26.69
N PHE A 123 -24.42 44.85 25.54
CA PHE A 123 -25.50 43.87 25.40
C PHE A 123 -24.99 42.44 25.22
N TYR A 124 -23.66 42.30 25.21
CA TYR A 124 -22.79 41.11 25.19
C TYR A 124 -22.33 40.68 26.58
N SER A 125 -22.57 39.47 27.06
CA SER A 125 -21.73 38.89 28.10
C SER A 125 -20.34 38.57 27.53
N GLU A 126 -19.28 38.99 28.22
CA GLU A 126 -17.91 38.67 27.81
C GLU A 126 -17.68 37.19 28.10
N VAL A 127 -17.59 36.37 27.04
CA VAL A 127 -17.33 34.94 27.19
C VAL A 127 -15.91 34.77 27.71
N THR A 128 -15.80 34.36 28.98
CA THR A 128 -14.52 33.92 29.54
C THR A 128 -14.33 32.45 29.19
N GLU A 129 -13.11 32.07 28.82
CA GLU A 129 -12.72 30.70 28.42
C GLU A 129 -13.07 29.63 29.47
N SER A 130 -13.44 30.05 30.69
CA SER A 130 -13.88 29.21 31.80
C SER A 130 -15.36 28.82 31.78
N GLU A 131 -16.21 29.54 31.01
CA GLU A 131 -17.65 29.29 30.93
C GLU A 131 -18.06 28.46 29.71
N ILE A 132 -17.08 28.12 28.86
CA ILE A 132 -17.29 27.30 27.66
C ILE A 132 -17.34 25.82 28.08
N PRO A 133 -18.48 25.13 27.94
CA PRO A 133 -18.61 23.72 28.30
C PRO A 133 -17.86 22.86 27.26
N GLY A 134 -16.56 22.68 27.49
CA GLY A 134 -15.66 21.98 26.55
C GLY A 134 -14.19 22.39 26.73
N ALA A 135 -13.95 23.60 27.22
CA ALA A 135 -12.63 24.20 27.42
C ALA A 135 -11.82 23.63 28.60
N GLN A 136 -12.32 22.61 29.30
CA GLN A 136 -11.48 21.83 30.20
C GLN A 136 -10.54 20.99 29.38
N GLU A 137 -9.37 21.55 29.05
CA GLU A 137 -8.18 20.92 28.46
C GLU A 137 -8.42 19.43 28.18
N LYS A 138 -9.10 19.12 27.06
CA LYS A 138 -9.09 17.78 26.52
C LYS A 138 -7.63 17.57 26.22
N LYS A 139 -6.93 16.83 27.09
CA LYS A 139 -5.55 16.44 26.88
C LYS A 139 -5.57 15.75 25.53
N THR A 140 -5.16 16.47 24.50
CA THR A 140 -4.99 15.93 23.17
C THR A 140 -3.97 14.83 23.34
N GLU A 141 -4.43 13.59 23.49
CA GLU A 141 -3.54 12.45 23.51
C GLU A 141 -2.82 12.51 22.19
N LYS A 142 -1.48 12.52 22.25
CA LYS A 142 -0.66 12.71 21.05
C LYS A 142 -1.09 11.66 20.02
N PRO A 143 -1.33 12.06 18.75
CA PRO A 143 -1.72 11.11 17.73
C PRO A 143 -0.65 10.02 17.65
N MET A 144 -1.06 8.77 17.86
CA MET A 144 -0.19 7.61 17.77
C MET A 144 0.16 7.37 16.30
N TYR A 145 1.44 7.52 15.96
CA TYR A 145 1.91 7.14 14.63
C TYR A 145 2.17 5.64 14.56
N LEU A 146 2.09 5.06 13.35
CA LEU A 146 2.41 3.65 13.12
C LEU A 146 3.80 3.26 13.68
N ARG A 147 4.77 4.17 13.60
CA ARG A 147 6.11 3.98 14.19
C ARG A 147 6.08 3.90 15.71
N ASP A 148 5.22 4.69 16.36
CA ASP A 148 5.08 4.70 17.81
C ASP A 148 4.41 3.42 18.30
N TYR A 149 3.40 2.92 17.57
CA TYR A 149 2.77 1.63 17.83
C TYR A 149 3.76 0.46 17.77
N HIS A 150 4.57 0.38 16.69
CA HIS A 150 5.60 -0.66 16.60
C HIS A 150 6.64 -0.56 17.73
N ARG A 151 7.07 0.66 18.08
CA ARG A 151 7.99 0.88 19.20
C ARG A 151 7.38 0.44 20.53
N GLN A 152 6.09 0.75 20.74
CA GLN A 152 5.36 0.34 21.93
C GLN A 152 5.22 -1.18 22.01
N ASN A 153 4.90 -1.86 20.91
CA ASN A 153 4.82 -3.32 20.87
C ASN A 153 6.16 -4.00 21.15
N LEU A 154 7.26 -3.42 20.65
CA LEU A 154 8.62 -3.90 20.94
C LEU A 154 8.98 -3.70 22.41
N LEU A 155 8.66 -2.53 22.97
CA LEU A 155 8.92 -2.20 24.38
C LEU A 155 8.08 -3.06 25.34
N ASN A 156 6.83 -3.34 24.95
CA ASN A 156 5.90 -4.17 25.71
C ASN A 156 6.17 -5.67 25.53
N GLY A 157 7.13 -6.07 24.68
CA GLY A 157 7.52 -7.47 24.49
C GLY A 157 6.49 -8.33 23.74
N VAL A 158 5.39 -7.73 23.23
CA VAL A 158 4.29 -8.45 22.56
C VAL A 158 4.75 -9.01 21.19
N ALA A 159 5.82 -8.48 20.61
CA ALA A 159 6.37 -8.97 19.35
C ALA A 159 7.12 -10.32 19.45
N ALA A 160 7.30 -10.88 20.65
CA ALA A 160 8.07 -12.12 20.83
C ALA A 160 7.22 -13.41 20.71
N GLU A 161 5.89 -13.33 20.76
CA GLU A 161 5.04 -14.53 20.84
C GLU A 161 4.36 -14.94 19.52
N GLU A 162 4.42 -14.14 18.45
CA GLU A 162 3.55 -14.42 17.29
C GLU A 162 4.13 -14.16 15.89
N VAL A 163 5.46 -14.13 15.69
CA VAL A 163 6.02 -14.10 14.32
C VAL A 163 7.39 -14.80 14.24
N ASP A 164 7.40 -16.13 14.25
CA ASP A 164 8.54 -16.91 13.75
C ASP A 164 8.66 -16.87 12.20
N ASP A 165 7.80 -16.09 11.52
CA ASP A 165 7.88 -15.79 10.09
C ASP A 165 8.90 -14.68 9.79
N THR A 166 10.11 -14.83 10.31
CA THR A 166 11.26 -14.18 9.68
C THR A 166 11.48 -14.83 8.31
N PRO A 167 11.63 -14.06 7.21
CA PRO A 167 11.90 -14.66 5.91
C PRO A 167 13.21 -15.44 6.00
N LYS A 168 13.13 -16.76 5.81
CA LYS A 168 14.29 -17.65 5.87
C LYS A 168 15.32 -17.19 4.85
N THR A 169 16.59 -17.20 5.25
CA THR A 169 17.66 -16.92 4.30
C THR A 169 17.80 -18.07 3.31
N PHE A 170 18.30 -17.80 2.09
CA PHE A 170 18.54 -18.84 1.09
C PHE A 170 19.39 -20.02 1.61
N ALA A 171 20.38 -19.74 2.46
CA ALA A 171 21.20 -20.79 3.08
C ALA A 171 20.39 -21.67 4.04
N GLN A 172 19.45 -21.08 4.78
CA GLN A 172 18.54 -21.79 5.67
C GLN A 172 17.54 -22.64 4.88
N GLU A 173 16.98 -22.10 3.79
CA GLU A 173 16.10 -22.86 2.89
C GLU A 173 16.81 -24.04 2.23
N GLN A 174 18.05 -23.86 1.76
CA GLN A 174 18.83 -24.97 1.22
C GLN A 174 19.12 -26.05 2.26
N ALA A 175 19.39 -25.67 3.51
CA ALA A 175 19.63 -26.62 4.58
C ALA A 175 18.35 -27.39 4.91
N ASP A 176 17.21 -26.72 4.95
CA ASP A 176 15.90 -27.33 5.17
C ASP A 176 15.53 -28.28 4.01
N LEU A 177 15.74 -27.88 2.76
CA LEU A 177 15.53 -28.74 1.58
C LEU A 177 16.41 -30.00 1.62
N LYS A 178 17.69 -29.88 1.95
CA LYS A 178 18.60 -31.03 2.07
C LYS A 178 18.16 -31.98 3.17
N LYS A 179 17.72 -31.45 4.31
CA LYS A 179 17.20 -32.26 5.43
C LYS A 179 15.91 -32.98 5.03
N ASN A 180 15.00 -32.30 4.33
CA ASN A 180 13.76 -32.91 3.86
C ASN A 180 14.01 -34.04 2.88
N ILE A 181 14.92 -33.86 1.91
CA ILE A 181 15.30 -34.92 0.97
C ILE A 181 15.94 -36.10 1.71
N LEU A 182 16.86 -35.83 2.64
CA LEU A 182 17.50 -36.91 3.41
C LEU A 182 16.47 -37.69 4.23
N LYS A 183 15.55 -36.97 4.88
CA LYS A 183 14.46 -37.56 5.66
C LYS A 183 13.55 -38.40 4.79
N GLU A 184 13.13 -37.89 3.63
CA GLU A 184 12.27 -38.63 2.69
C GLU A 184 12.98 -39.87 2.12
N MET A 185 14.27 -39.80 1.84
CA MET A 185 15.07 -40.98 1.46
C MET A 185 15.19 -41.99 2.59
N GLN A 186 15.33 -41.53 3.84
CA GLN A 186 15.37 -42.41 5.01
C GLN A 186 14.02 -43.02 5.30
N ASP A 187 12.93 -42.25 5.20
CA ASP A 187 11.57 -42.73 5.38
C ASP A 187 11.22 -43.76 4.30
N ALA A 188 11.55 -43.49 3.03
CA ALA A 188 11.37 -44.45 1.93
C ALA A 188 12.25 -45.72 2.09
N ALA A 189 13.48 -45.59 2.59
CA ALA A 189 14.35 -46.73 2.87
C ALA A 189 13.88 -47.55 4.07
N ASN A 190 13.27 -46.91 5.07
CA ASN A 190 12.71 -47.58 6.25
C ASN A 190 11.40 -48.28 5.91
N GLU A 191 10.55 -47.65 5.09
CA GLU A 191 9.31 -48.21 4.55
C GLU A 191 9.61 -49.43 3.65
N ALA A 192 10.65 -49.36 2.81
CA ALA A 192 11.14 -50.49 2.03
C ALA A 192 11.79 -51.61 2.87
N SER A 193 12.08 -51.37 4.16
CA SER A 193 12.66 -52.38 5.07
C SER A 193 11.64 -53.04 5.98
N SER A 194 10.39 -52.53 6.00
CA SER A 194 9.35 -52.96 6.93
C SER A 194 8.16 -53.65 6.26
N ASP A 195 8.16 -53.82 4.95
CA ASP A 195 7.12 -54.59 4.23
C ASP A 195 7.78 -55.77 3.50
N GLU A 196 7.57 -56.96 4.05
CA GLU A 196 7.76 -58.20 3.33
C GLU A 196 6.64 -58.30 2.27
N GLU A 197 7.04 -58.52 1.02
CA GLU A 197 6.24 -58.91 -0.16
C GLU A 197 5.90 -57.77 -1.16
N GLU A 198 6.54 -57.87 -2.33
CA GLU A 198 5.99 -57.52 -3.64
C GLU A 198 5.88 -56.02 -4.02
N ASP A 199 7.02 -55.37 -4.30
CA ASP A 199 7.25 -54.74 -5.61
C ASP A 199 8.68 -54.15 -5.73
N GLY A 200 9.22 -54.20 -6.95
CA GLY A 200 10.65 -54.10 -7.24
C GLY A 200 11.42 -52.93 -6.62
N ASP A 201 12.45 -53.31 -5.84
CA ASP A 201 13.62 -52.52 -5.42
C ASP A 201 13.93 -51.38 -6.41
N PHE A 202 13.60 -50.15 -6.01
CA PHE A 202 13.85 -48.93 -6.78
C PHE A 202 15.37 -48.72 -6.85
N LEU A 203 15.98 -49.29 -7.89
CA LEU A 203 17.41 -49.34 -8.26
C LEU A 203 18.10 -50.70 -8.04
N VAL A 204 17.72 -51.71 -8.82
CA VAL A 204 18.52 -52.94 -8.94
C VAL A 204 19.84 -52.65 -9.65
N ALA A 205 20.96 -52.79 -8.93
CA ALA A 205 22.30 -52.73 -9.51
C ALA A 205 22.49 -53.87 -10.53
N LYS A 206 22.80 -53.53 -11.79
CA LYS A 206 23.12 -54.53 -12.82
C LYS A 206 24.35 -55.34 -12.41
N SER A 207 24.23 -56.66 -12.37
CA SER A 207 25.34 -57.58 -12.16
C SER A 207 26.37 -57.42 -13.28
N LYS A 208 27.64 -57.22 -12.91
CA LYS A 208 28.75 -57.17 -13.87
C LYS A 208 28.87 -58.52 -14.61
N PRO A 209 29.09 -58.54 -15.93
CA PRO A 209 29.40 -59.79 -16.61
C PRO A 209 30.74 -60.31 -16.10
N ASP A 210 30.77 -61.59 -15.72
CA ASP A 210 31.97 -62.32 -15.32
C ASP A 210 32.87 -62.47 -16.56
N ILE A 211 33.71 -61.47 -16.79
CA ILE A 211 34.84 -61.54 -17.72
C ILE A 211 36.03 -61.92 -16.86
N GLY A 212 36.43 -63.18 -17.01
CA GLY A 212 37.43 -63.85 -16.21
C GLY A 212 38.73 -63.08 -15.99
N GLU A 213 39.21 -63.20 -14.76
CA GLU A 213 40.61 -63.29 -14.35
C GLU A 213 41.65 -62.60 -15.28
N ALA A 214 41.88 -61.31 -15.03
CA ALA A 214 43.13 -60.64 -15.42
C ALA A 214 43.53 -59.63 -14.34
N THR A 215 44.42 -60.12 -13.47
CA THR A 215 45.49 -59.39 -12.78
C THR A 215 45.54 -57.87 -12.97
N GLN A 216 45.53 -57.12 -11.87
CA GLN A 216 46.66 -56.28 -11.46
C GLN A 216 46.41 -55.60 -10.11
N LYS A 217 47.21 -56.02 -9.12
CA LYS A 217 47.47 -55.31 -7.87
C LYS A 217 47.91 -53.89 -8.22
N LYS A 218 47.19 -52.87 -7.77
CA LYS A 218 47.72 -51.50 -7.74
C LYS A 218 48.41 -51.29 -6.39
N SER A 219 49.70 -51.04 -6.49
CA SER A 219 50.64 -50.72 -5.43
C SER A 219 50.21 -49.46 -4.66
N GLU A 220 50.26 -49.56 -3.34
CA GLU A 220 50.26 -48.44 -2.40
C GLU A 220 51.47 -47.54 -2.70
N VAL A 221 51.24 -46.25 -2.88
CA VAL A 221 52.28 -45.25 -3.14
C VAL A 221 52.56 -44.55 -1.81
N GLU A 222 53.68 -44.89 -1.17
CA GLU A 222 54.23 -44.11 -0.06
C GLU A 222 54.82 -42.80 -0.64
N LEU A 223 54.34 -41.66 -0.14
CA LEU A 223 54.90 -40.35 -0.48
C LEU A 223 55.95 -39.98 0.60
N ASP A 224 57.23 -40.01 0.22
CA ASP A 224 58.34 -39.51 1.03
C ASP A 224 58.23 -37.98 1.16
N VAL A 225 57.95 -37.49 2.37
CA VAL A 225 57.72 -36.07 2.66
C VAL A 225 59.00 -35.33 3.09
N GLU A 226 60.17 -35.96 3.05
CA GLU A 226 61.42 -35.37 3.56
C GLU A 226 62.22 -34.55 2.54
N ASN A 227 61.69 -34.34 1.32
CA ASN A 227 62.35 -33.52 0.30
C ASN A 227 61.38 -32.57 -0.44
N ALA A 228 60.53 -31.86 0.32
CA ALA A 228 59.77 -30.70 -0.16
C ALA A 228 60.34 -29.39 0.41
#